data_AF-A0ABC8ZIZ4-F1
#
_entry.id   AF-A0ABC8ZIZ4-F1
#
_cell.length_a   1.000
_cell.length_b   1.000
_cell.length_c   1.000
_cell.angle_alpha   90.00
_cell.angle_beta   90.00
_cell.angle_gamma   90.00
#
_symmetry.space_group_name_H-M   'P 1'
#
loop_
_entity.id
_entity.type
_entity.pdbx_description
1 polymer ?
#
loop_
_entity_poly.entity_id
_entity_poly.type
_entity_poly.pdbx_seq_one_letter_code
_entity_poly.pdbx_strand_id
1 'polypeptide(L)'
;MDSSPVQIYGYIATRDIRDPLRNYVFNRSRDDPMTLQQGSLIEMIGPKRGIEMYSAVLIEYDMRIKKGEQEEDDVQLIDGVSDFDELTTPSCRPFLSRIDGVGGAVDITVAMFHSAVEATIEVDTSQVHGSGFSLLLTSSVSGLEQEIQLFHGIISQSCGLRSFVVAVVRDTWMHLKFRFGDEREGLVDEVERCASFKAKKHGYDSQPIKLDESSLMVKVTWST
;
A
#
# COMPACT_ATOMS: atom_id res chain seq x y z
N MET A 1 16.80 -16.28 20.50
CA MET A 1 15.54 -16.89 20.00
C MET A 1 15.65 -16.83 18.50
N ASP A 2 15.74 -17.97 17.83
CA ASP A 2 15.81 -17.99 16.38
C ASP A 2 14.48 -17.49 15.82
N SER A 3 14.52 -16.33 15.19
CA SER A 3 13.37 -15.69 14.57
C SER A 3 13.08 -16.36 13.24
N SER A 4 12.55 -17.59 13.28
CA SER A 4 12.16 -18.29 12.06
C SER A 4 11.12 -17.43 11.30
N PRO A 5 11.26 -17.27 9.98
CA PRO A 5 10.30 -16.52 9.19
C PRO A 5 8.90 -17.11 9.34
N VAL A 6 7.90 -16.25 9.43
CA VAL A 6 6.49 -16.67 9.53
C VAL A 6 5.83 -16.48 8.17
N GLN A 7 5.11 -17.49 7.70
CA GLN A 7 4.32 -17.38 6.47
C GLN A 7 2.87 -17.09 6.83
N ILE A 8 2.29 -16.05 6.22
CA ILE A 8 0.89 -15.66 6.39
C ILE A 8 0.16 -15.63 5.05
N TYR A 9 -1.12 -15.97 5.07
CA TYR A 9 -2.02 -15.88 3.90
C TYR A 9 -3.43 -15.52 4.34
N GLY A 10 -4.33 -15.35 3.38
CA GLY A 10 -5.70 -14.91 3.59
C GLY A 10 -5.94 -13.51 3.01
N TYR A 11 -6.90 -12.78 3.53
CA TYR A 11 -7.27 -11.47 3.02
C TYR A 11 -7.59 -10.45 4.12
N ILE A 12 -7.40 -9.18 3.75
CA ILE A 12 -7.98 -8.01 4.41
C ILE A 12 -8.66 -7.20 3.31
N ALA A 13 -9.93 -6.88 3.50
CA ALA A 13 -10.72 -6.12 2.55
C ALA A 13 -11.53 -5.04 3.24
N THR A 14 -11.73 -3.95 2.53
CA THR A 14 -12.65 -2.88 2.96
C THR A 14 -13.98 -3.02 2.24
N ARG A 15 -15.06 -2.63 2.91
CA ARG A 15 -16.39 -2.46 2.33
C ARG A 15 -16.91 -1.10 2.73
N ASP A 16 -17.45 -0.39 1.76
CA ASP A 16 -18.09 0.90 1.93
C ASP A 16 -19.40 0.94 1.17
N ILE A 17 -20.09 2.08 1.23
CA ILE A 17 -21.39 2.24 0.58
C ILE A 17 -21.30 2.39 -0.94
N ARG A 18 -20.10 2.66 -1.47
CA ARG A 18 -19.88 2.94 -2.90
C ARG A 18 -20.07 1.68 -3.73
N ASP A 19 -19.53 0.57 -3.25
CA ASP A 19 -19.68 -0.75 -3.86
C ASP A 19 -19.65 -1.82 -2.76
N PRO A 20 -20.71 -2.64 -2.61
CA PRO A 20 -20.82 -3.63 -1.55
C PRO A 20 -19.79 -4.79 -1.68
N LEU A 21 -19.10 -4.91 -2.81
CA LEU A 21 -18.06 -5.90 -3.00
C LEU A 21 -16.76 -5.55 -2.23
N ARG A 22 -16.00 -6.60 -1.88
CA ARG A 22 -14.72 -6.47 -1.18
C ARG A 22 -13.70 -5.68 -2.01
N ASN A 23 -13.21 -4.59 -1.44
CA ASN A 23 -12.06 -3.84 -1.92
C ASN A 23 -10.81 -4.32 -1.15
N TYR A 24 -10.15 -5.33 -1.70
CA TYR A 24 -9.00 -5.99 -1.06
C TYR A 24 -7.80 -5.05 -0.91
N VAL A 25 -7.23 -4.99 0.28
CA VAL A 25 -5.96 -4.29 0.59
C VAL A 25 -4.83 -5.27 0.89
N PHE A 26 -5.17 -6.52 1.23
CA PHE A 26 -4.28 -7.68 1.28
C PHE A 26 -5.06 -8.90 0.74
N ASN A 27 -4.43 -9.71 -0.10
CA ASN A 27 -5.03 -10.94 -0.61
C ASN A 27 -3.93 -11.89 -1.09
N ARG A 28 -3.71 -12.97 -0.35
CA ARG A 28 -2.71 -14.01 -0.66
C ARG A 28 -3.34 -15.38 -0.46
N SER A 29 -3.11 -16.29 -1.41
CA SER A 29 -3.53 -17.69 -1.26
C SER A 29 -2.54 -18.44 -0.37
N ARG A 30 -2.96 -19.62 0.10
CA ARG A 30 -2.07 -20.54 0.85
C ARG A 30 -0.87 -21.02 0.03
N ASP A 31 -1.03 -21.10 -1.29
CA ASP A 31 0.01 -21.53 -2.23
C ASP A 31 1.03 -20.43 -2.53
N ASP A 32 0.65 -19.16 -2.39
CA ASP A 32 1.50 -17.98 -2.51
C ASP A 32 1.45 -17.12 -1.22
N PRO A 33 1.93 -17.64 -0.08
CA PRO A 33 1.88 -16.92 1.19
C PRO A 33 2.96 -15.83 1.24
N MET A 34 2.69 -14.78 2.03
CA MET A 34 3.70 -13.77 2.35
C MET A 34 4.61 -14.28 3.47
N THR A 35 5.93 -14.18 3.28
CA THR A 35 6.91 -14.50 4.31
C THR A 35 7.32 -13.24 5.06
N LEU A 36 7.17 -13.25 6.38
CA LEU A 36 7.49 -12.15 7.28
C LEU A 36 8.71 -12.50 8.13
N GLN A 37 9.64 -11.56 8.25
CA GLN A 37 10.71 -11.61 9.24
C GLN A 37 10.27 -10.87 10.50
N GLN A 38 10.94 -11.15 11.62
CA GLN A 38 10.69 -10.41 12.85
C GLN A 38 10.97 -8.92 12.65
N GLY A 39 10.01 -8.08 13.01
CA GLY A 39 10.09 -6.63 12.86
C GLY A 39 9.68 -6.10 11.47
N SER A 40 9.34 -6.97 10.52
CA SER A 40 8.79 -6.57 9.22
C SER A 40 7.32 -6.19 9.31
N LEU A 41 6.90 -5.26 8.45
CA LEU A 41 5.49 -4.92 8.24
C LEU A 41 4.85 -5.87 7.22
N ILE A 42 3.52 -6.00 7.29
CA ILE A 42 2.73 -6.69 6.26
C ILE A 42 2.64 -5.77 5.05
N GLU A 43 3.19 -6.20 3.91
CA GLU A 43 3.09 -5.41 2.68
C GLU A 43 1.67 -5.51 2.11
N MET A 44 0.97 -4.38 2.06
CA MET A 44 -0.36 -4.31 1.47
C MET A 44 -0.26 -4.15 -0.04
N ILE A 45 -1.22 -4.73 -0.77
CA ILE A 45 -1.37 -4.46 -2.21
C ILE A 45 -1.96 -3.07 -2.48
N GLY A 46 -2.58 -2.48 -1.45
CA GLY A 46 -3.36 -1.25 -1.54
C GLY A 46 -4.77 -1.53 -2.09
N PRO A 47 -5.74 -0.64 -1.83
CA PRO A 47 -7.09 -0.83 -2.34
C PRO A 47 -7.14 -0.61 -3.86
N LYS A 48 -8.08 -1.27 -4.54
CA LYS A 48 -8.30 -1.12 -5.98
C LYS A 48 -8.97 0.21 -6.33
N ARG A 49 -9.69 0.79 -5.37
CA ARG A 49 -10.43 2.05 -5.48
C ARG A 49 -10.40 2.79 -4.14
N GLY A 50 -10.75 4.07 -4.14
CA GLY A 50 -10.91 4.87 -2.93
C GLY A 50 -11.94 4.24 -1.99
N ILE A 51 -11.69 4.41 -0.69
CA ILE A 51 -12.56 3.95 0.40
C ILE A 51 -13.37 5.15 0.86
N GLU A 52 -14.68 5.09 0.66
CA GLU A 52 -15.58 6.22 0.90
C GLU A 52 -16.28 6.11 2.26
N MET A 53 -15.98 7.04 3.17
CA MET A 53 -16.54 7.07 4.53
C MET A 53 -17.68 8.10 4.66
N TYR A 54 -18.73 7.99 3.84
CA TYR A 54 -20.01 8.68 4.09
C TYR A 54 -20.90 7.93 5.09
N SER A 55 -20.58 6.66 5.35
CA SER A 55 -21.17 5.80 6.37
C SER A 55 -20.04 4.95 6.98
N ALA A 56 -20.38 4.10 7.93
CA ALA A 56 -19.43 3.15 8.50
C ALA A 56 -18.76 2.31 7.39
N VAL A 57 -17.43 2.31 7.41
CA VAL A 57 -16.58 1.44 6.58
C VAL A 57 -16.30 0.18 7.39
N LEU A 58 -16.45 -0.97 6.76
CA LEU A 58 -16.11 -2.26 7.37
C LEU A 58 -14.75 -2.71 6.84
N ILE A 59 -13.89 -3.15 7.75
CA ILE A 59 -12.66 -3.89 7.44
C ILE A 59 -12.92 -5.35 7.80
N GLU A 60 -13.07 -6.18 6.78
CA GLU A 60 -13.28 -7.63 6.87
C GLU A 60 -11.94 -8.35 6.67
N TYR A 61 -11.64 -9.33 7.52
CA TYR A 61 -10.37 -10.04 7.48
C TYR A 61 -10.56 -11.52 7.82
N ASP A 62 -9.82 -12.36 7.10
CA ASP A 62 -9.60 -13.77 7.42
C ASP A 62 -8.14 -14.06 7.05
N MET A 63 -7.27 -14.14 8.05
CA MET A 63 -5.84 -14.37 7.88
C MET A 63 -5.36 -15.56 8.70
N ARG A 64 -4.44 -16.34 8.14
CA ARG A 64 -3.88 -17.55 8.74
C ARG A 64 -2.35 -17.54 8.72
N ILE A 65 -1.75 -18.15 9.73
CA ILE A 65 -0.32 -18.49 9.77
C ILE A 65 -0.17 -19.90 9.21
N LYS A 66 0.62 -20.05 8.16
CA LYS A 66 0.96 -21.35 7.57
C LYS A 66 1.93 -22.10 8.47
N LYS A 67 1.61 -23.33 8.86
CA LYS A 67 2.43 -24.16 9.76
C LYS A 67 2.79 -25.52 9.18
N GLY A 68 1.91 -26.11 8.37
CA GLY A 68 2.08 -27.46 7.84
C GLY A 68 1.85 -27.58 6.34
N GLU A 69 1.72 -28.81 5.86
CA GLU A 69 1.42 -29.08 4.45
C GLU A 69 -0.06 -28.88 4.15
N GLN A 70 -0.94 -29.07 5.14
CA GLN A 70 -2.39 -29.00 4.98
C GLN A 70 -2.97 -27.77 5.68
N GLU A 71 -4.12 -27.28 5.21
CA GLU A 71 -4.81 -26.13 5.80
C GLU A 71 -5.24 -26.39 7.26
N GLU A 72 -5.52 -27.65 7.62
CA GLU A 72 -5.88 -28.07 8.98
C GLU A 72 -4.75 -27.86 10.00
N ASP A 73 -3.50 -27.81 9.54
CA ASP A 73 -2.34 -27.55 10.40
C ASP A 73 -2.17 -26.05 10.71
N ASP A 74 -2.81 -25.19 9.94
CA ASP A 74 -2.60 -23.75 9.98
C ASP A 74 -3.36 -23.08 11.13
N VAL A 75 -2.81 -21.98 11.63
CA VAL A 75 -3.38 -21.27 12.79
C VAL A 75 -4.10 -20.03 12.30
N GLN A 76 -5.37 -19.86 12.68
CA GLN A 76 -6.11 -18.61 12.45
C GLN A 76 -5.41 -17.45 13.16
N LEU A 77 -4.90 -16.47 12.40
CA LEU A 77 -4.27 -15.27 12.94
C LEU A 77 -5.35 -14.32 13.45
N ILE A 78 -6.21 -13.86 12.53
CA ILE A 78 -7.37 -13.01 12.79
C ILE A 78 -8.52 -13.46 11.87
N ASP A 79 -9.75 -13.39 12.35
CA ASP A 79 -10.98 -13.63 11.57
C ASP A 79 -12.09 -12.76 12.14
N GLY A 80 -12.74 -11.97 11.28
CA GLY A 80 -13.83 -11.11 11.70
C GLY A 80 -13.97 -9.83 10.88
N VAL A 81 -14.63 -8.86 11.53
CA VAL A 81 -14.94 -7.55 10.95
C VAL A 81 -14.74 -6.48 12.01
N SER A 82 -14.13 -5.37 11.60
CA SER A 82 -14.05 -4.13 12.39
C SER A 82 -14.73 -3.01 11.64
N ASP A 83 -15.54 -2.21 12.33
CA ASP A 83 -16.22 -1.04 11.78
C ASP A 83 -15.51 0.26 12.16
N PHE A 84 -15.49 1.20 11.23
CA PHE A 84 -14.95 2.54 11.40
C PHE A 84 -15.95 3.54 10.89
N ASP A 85 -16.38 4.46 11.75
CA ASP A 85 -17.30 5.53 11.38
C ASP A 85 -16.70 6.91 11.65
N GLU A 86 -17.32 7.95 11.09
CA GLU A 86 -16.89 9.34 11.24
C GLU A 86 -16.90 9.82 12.71
N LEU A 87 -17.75 9.24 13.57
CA LEU A 87 -17.93 9.68 14.96
C LEU A 87 -16.83 9.15 15.88
N THR A 88 -16.28 7.98 15.55
CA THR A 88 -15.29 7.26 16.35
C THR A 88 -13.88 7.38 15.79
N THR A 89 -13.73 7.80 14.53
CA THR A 89 -12.45 7.86 13.81
C THR A 89 -11.86 9.28 13.84
N PRO A 90 -10.68 9.50 14.45
CA PRO A 90 -10.01 10.80 14.42
C PRO A 90 -9.75 11.29 12.98
N SER A 91 -10.20 12.51 12.67
CA SER A 91 -9.94 13.14 11.36
C SER A 91 -8.48 13.55 11.22
N CYS A 92 -7.89 13.30 10.05
CA CYS A 92 -6.56 13.73 9.63
C CYS A 92 -5.46 13.39 10.65
N ARG A 93 -5.63 12.29 11.40
CA ARG A 93 -4.63 11.79 12.34
C ARG A 93 -4.60 10.27 12.24
N PRO A 94 -3.45 9.67 11.87
CA PRO A 94 -3.31 8.24 11.89
C PRO A 94 -3.42 7.76 13.34
N PHE A 95 -4.19 6.71 13.56
CA PHE A 95 -4.22 6.02 14.84
C PHE A 95 -4.05 4.52 14.63
N LEU A 96 -3.42 3.90 15.62
CA LEU A 96 -3.19 2.48 15.66
C LEU A 96 -4.44 1.79 16.20
N SER A 97 -5.01 0.86 15.44
CA SER A 97 -6.07 -0.03 15.87
C SER A 97 -5.52 -1.45 15.93
N ARG A 98 -5.62 -2.07 17.10
CA ARG A 98 -5.17 -3.46 17.30
C ARG A 98 -6.33 -4.42 17.05
N ILE A 99 -6.10 -5.42 16.22
CA ILE A 99 -7.01 -6.54 16.00
C ILE A 99 -6.40 -7.76 16.68
N ASP A 100 -6.98 -8.16 17.81
CA ASP A 100 -6.58 -9.37 18.50
C ASP A 100 -7.26 -10.60 17.87
N GLY A 101 -6.50 -11.67 17.71
CA GLY A 101 -7.01 -12.94 17.22
C GLY A 101 -6.36 -14.12 17.92
N VAL A 102 -6.67 -15.33 17.45
CA VAL A 102 -6.30 -16.57 18.12
C VAL A 102 -4.78 -16.84 18.03
N GLY A 103 -4.20 -16.60 16.86
CA GLY A 103 -2.79 -16.84 16.57
C GLY A 103 -1.86 -15.66 16.90
N GLY A 104 -2.41 -14.52 17.33
CA GLY A 104 -1.65 -13.31 17.59
C GLY A 104 -2.51 -12.06 17.46
N ALA A 105 -1.88 -10.93 17.12
CA ALA A 105 -2.58 -9.70 16.86
C ALA A 105 -1.99 -9.02 15.62
N VAL A 106 -2.84 -8.27 14.92
CA VAL A 106 -2.46 -7.45 13.78
C VAL A 106 -2.78 -6.00 14.13
N ASP A 107 -1.76 -5.16 14.14
CA ASP A 107 -1.94 -3.72 14.28
C ASP A 107 -2.16 -3.11 12.89
N ILE A 108 -3.23 -2.34 12.74
CA ILE A 108 -3.53 -1.56 11.53
C ILE A 108 -3.48 -0.08 11.86
N THR A 109 -2.94 0.72 10.94
CA THR A 109 -2.99 2.18 11.05
C THR A 109 -4.05 2.70 10.10
N VAL A 110 -5.00 3.48 10.63
CA VAL A 110 -6.11 4.05 9.86
C VAL A 110 -6.07 5.58 9.99
N ALA A 111 -6.41 6.28 8.91
CA ALA A 111 -6.60 7.73 8.90
C ALA A 111 -7.80 8.08 8.02
N MET A 112 -8.67 8.96 8.51
CA MET A 112 -9.81 9.48 7.77
C MET A 112 -9.54 10.93 7.32
N PHE A 113 -9.92 11.26 6.09
CA PHE A 113 -9.73 12.60 5.52
C PHE A 113 -11.07 13.19 5.06
N HIS A 114 -11.46 14.33 5.62
CA HIS A 114 -12.61 15.07 5.12
C HIS A 114 -12.29 15.73 3.78
N SER A 115 -13.28 15.76 2.88
CA SER A 115 -13.15 16.40 1.56
C SER A 115 -11.94 15.90 0.76
N ALA A 116 -11.63 14.61 0.85
CA ALA A 116 -10.57 14.00 0.05
C ALA A 116 -11.03 13.63 -1.35
N VAL A 117 -10.08 13.51 -2.26
CA VAL A 117 -10.21 12.94 -3.60
C VAL A 117 -9.33 11.71 -3.72
N GLU A 118 -9.75 10.78 -4.57
CA GLU A 118 -9.00 9.58 -4.92
C GLU A 118 -7.88 9.96 -5.90
N ALA A 119 -6.64 9.65 -5.55
CA ALA A 119 -5.48 9.70 -6.42
C ALA A 119 -5.14 8.29 -6.89
N THR A 120 -5.40 7.99 -8.15
CA THR A 120 -4.93 6.75 -8.80
C THR A 120 -3.58 7.02 -9.44
N ILE A 121 -2.53 6.39 -8.92
CA ILE A 121 -1.14 6.54 -9.32
C ILE A 121 -0.76 5.36 -10.20
N GLU A 122 -0.41 5.64 -11.45
CA GLU A 122 0.08 4.70 -12.44
C GLU A 122 1.55 5.02 -12.71
N VAL A 123 2.42 3.99 -12.69
CA VAL A 123 3.86 4.15 -12.90
C VAL A 123 4.29 3.19 -14.00
N ASP A 124 4.76 3.76 -15.11
CA ASP A 124 5.27 3.02 -16.25
C ASP A 124 6.79 3.18 -16.35
N THR A 125 7.52 2.07 -16.35
CA THR A 125 8.96 2.08 -16.62
C THR A 125 9.17 1.94 -18.12
N SER A 126 9.55 3.05 -18.76
CA SER A 126 9.66 3.12 -20.22
C SER A 126 11.02 2.61 -20.73
N GLN A 127 12.07 2.85 -19.97
CA GLN A 127 13.43 2.41 -20.27
C GLN A 127 14.10 1.92 -18.99
N VAL A 128 14.47 0.64 -19.00
CA VAL A 128 15.25 -0.02 -17.95
C VAL A 128 16.49 -0.60 -18.64
N HIS A 129 17.68 -0.21 -18.20
CA HIS A 129 18.95 -0.69 -18.76
C HIS A 129 19.68 -1.60 -17.78
N GLY A 130 20.59 -2.43 -18.30
CA GLY A 130 21.41 -3.33 -17.49
C GLY A 130 20.61 -4.42 -16.78
N SER A 131 20.97 -4.71 -15.53
CA SER A 131 20.32 -5.71 -14.67
C SER A 131 19.02 -5.22 -14.00
N GLY A 132 18.61 -3.98 -14.25
CA GLY A 132 17.51 -3.34 -13.54
C GLY A 132 17.95 -2.52 -12.34
N PHE A 133 16.97 -2.13 -11.53
CA PHE A 133 17.18 -1.37 -10.29
C PHE A 133 16.15 -1.77 -9.22
N SER A 134 16.51 -1.61 -7.96
CA SER A 134 15.54 -1.65 -6.86
C SER A 134 14.81 -0.31 -6.78
N LEU A 135 13.49 -0.33 -6.58
CA LEU A 135 12.66 0.84 -6.38
C LEU A 135 11.87 0.71 -5.08
N LEU A 136 12.00 1.70 -4.22
CA LEU A 136 11.06 1.99 -3.14
C LEU A 136 10.27 3.26 -3.50
N LEU A 137 8.96 3.09 -3.70
CA LEU A 137 8.02 4.17 -3.96
C LEU A 137 7.16 4.42 -2.72
N THR A 138 7.24 5.63 -2.19
CA THR A 138 6.39 6.08 -1.09
C THR A 138 5.58 7.31 -1.47
N SER A 139 4.43 7.48 -0.81
CA SER A 139 3.57 8.65 -0.92
C SER A 139 3.44 9.33 0.44
N SER A 140 3.54 10.65 0.47
CA SER A 140 3.14 11.46 1.61
C SER A 140 2.02 12.41 1.19
N VAL A 141 1.06 12.58 2.09
CA VAL A 141 -0.11 13.43 1.86
C VAL A 141 -0.23 14.45 2.97
N SER A 142 -0.72 15.63 2.63
CA SER A 142 -0.92 16.70 3.61
C SER A 142 -1.86 16.23 4.74
N GLY A 143 -1.41 16.40 5.99
CA GLY A 143 -2.16 15.94 7.18
C GLY A 143 -1.81 14.52 7.65
N LEU A 144 -0.94 13.80 6.95
CA LEU A 144 -0.39 12.52 7.40
C LEU A 144 1.12 12.66 7.65
N GLU A 145 1.55 12.40 8.88
CA GLU A 145 2.98 12.45 9.23
C GLU A 145 3.78 11.24 8.70
N GLN A 146 3.08 10.15 8.42
CA GLN A 146 3.65 8.88 7.99
C GLN A 146 3.63 8.76 6.46
N GLU A 147 4.70 8.21 5.89
CA GLU A 147 4.75 7.85 4.46
C GLU A 147 4.00 6.53 4.22
N ILE A 148 3.21 6.49 3.16
CA ILE A 148 2.52 5.30 2.67
C ILE A 148 3.43 4.61 1.66
N GLN A 149 3.90 3.41 1.97
CA GLN A 149 4.64 2.60 1.01
C GLN A 149 3.69 2.08 -0.07
N LEU A 150 3.95 2.42 -1.33
CA LEU A 150 3.15 1.97 -2.47
C LEU A 150 3.77 0.73 -3.13
N PHE A 151 5.10 0.73 -3.28
CA PHE A 151 5.84 -0.34 -3.94
C PHE A 151 7.24 -0.49 -3.35
N HIS A 152 7.70 -1.73 -3.23
CA HIS A 152 9.09 -2.06 -2.95
C HIS A 152 9.48 -3.31 -3.75
N GLY A 153 10.47 -3.20 -4.62
CA GLY A 153 10.92 -4.36 -5.40
C GLY A 153 11.89 -4.03 -6.52
N ILE A 154 12.33 -5.08 -7.21
CA ILE A 154 13.29 -4.99 -8.32
C ILE A 154 12.54 -4.85 -9.65
N ILE A 155 12.96 -3.88 -10.46
CA ILE A 155 12.48 -3.64 -11.82
C ILE A 155 13.61 -3.98 -12.78
N SER A 156 13.50 -5.14 -13.43
CA SER A 156 14.52 -5.67 -14.36
C SER A 156 14.21 -5.41 -15.84
N GLN A 157 12.98 -5.01 -16.16
CA GLN A 157 12.56 -4.73 -17.54
C GLN A 157 11.47 -3.66 -17.57
N SER A 158 11.27 -3.04 -18.73
CA SER A 158 10.18 -2.08 -18.94
C SER A 158 8.81 -2.72 -18.69
N CYS A 159 8.05 -2.17 -17.76
CA CYS A 159 6.73 -2.66 -17.37
C CYS A 159 5.86 -1.53 -16.77
N GLY A 160 4.55 -1.69 -16.86
CA GLY A 160 3.62 -0.93 -16.03
C GLY A 160 3.54 -1.59 -14.66
N LEU A 161 3.79 -0.82 -13.60
CA LEU A 161 3.50 -1.26 -12.24
C LEU A 161 1.98 -1.33 -12.03
N ARG A 162 1.55 -2.05 -10.99
CA ARG A 162 0.14 -1.98 -10.57
C ARG A 162 -0.21 -0.54 -10.22
N SER A 163 -1.47 -0.16 -10.43
CA SER A 163 -1.98 1.14 -9.98
C SER A 163 -2.06 1.17 -8.46
N PHE A 164 -1.78 2.32 -7.86
CA PHE A 164 -1.91 2.55 -6.41
C PHE A 164 -2.98 3.60 -6.16
N VAL A 165 -3.76 3.44 -5.10
CA VAL A 165 -4.82 4.39 -4.76
C VAL A 165 -4.56 5.00 -3.39
N VAL A 166 -4.57 6.34 -3.34
CA VAL A 166 -4.35 7.13 -2.11
C VAL A 166 -5.40 8.21 -2.00
N ALA A 167 -5.94 8.44 -0.80
CA ALA A 167 -6.82 9.56 -0.52
C ALA A 167 -6.00 10.83 -0.23
N VAL A 168 -6.36 11.94 -0.87
CA VAL A 168 -5.65 13.23 -0.70
C VAL A 168 -6.67 14.32 -0.44
N VAL A 169 -6.48 15.12 0.61
CA VAL A 169 -7.38 16.26 0.92
C VAL A 169 -7.40 17.23 -0.25
N ARG A 170 -8.59 17.65 -0.68
CA ARG A 170 -8.74 18.61 -1.78
C ARG A 170 -7.94 19.89 -1.54
N ASP A 171 -7.42 20.45 -2.63
CA ASP A 171 -6.62 21.69 -2.65
C ASP A 171 -5.28 21.61 -1.88
N THR A 172 -4.91 20.43 -1.37
CA THR A 172 -3.60 20.12 -0.79
C THR A 172 -2.69 19.38 -1.78
N TRP A 173 -1.54 18.90 -1.29
CA TRP A 173 -0.52 18.23 -2.09
C TRP A 173 -0.31 16.78 -1.66
N MET A 174 -0.04 15.95 -2.66
CA MET A 174 0.56 14.63 -2.52
C MET A 174 1.98 14.69 -3.06
N HIS A 175 2.93 14.12 -2.32
CA HIS A 175 4.32 14.00 -2.72
C HIS A 175 4.66 12.53 -2.90
N LEU A 176 5.21 12.19 -4.06
CA LEU A 176 5.74 10.87 -4.35
C LEU A 176 7.26 10.92 -4.25
N LYS A 177 7.83 9.94 -3.56
CA LYS A 177 9.27 9.78 -3.39
C LYS A 177 9.68 8.44 -3.99
N PHE A 178 10.68 8.51 -4.86
CA PHE A 178 11.24 7.37 -5.58
C PHE A 178 12.69 7.22 -5.12
N ARG A 179 12.98 6.16 -4.38
CA ARG A 179 14.35 5.79 -4.01
C ARG A 179 14.80 4.63 -4.87
N PHE A 180 15.89 4.84 -5.58
CA PHE A 180 16.49 3.88 -6.49
C PHE A 180 17.75 3.31 -5.86
N GLY A 181 17.86 1.99 -5.79
CA GLY A 181 19.07 1.29 -5.41
C GLY A 181 19.68 0.58 -6.62
N ASP A 182 20.99 0.75 -6.82
CA ASP A 182 21.78 -0.08 -7.72
C ASP A 182 22.49 -1.16 -6.88
N GLU A 183 22.27 -2.44 -7.21
CA GLU A 183 22.97 -3.56 -6.57
C GLU A 183 24.34 -3.81 -7.24
N ARG A 184 25.08 -2.75 -7.58
CA ARG A 184 26.44 -2.86 -8.10
C ARG A 184 27.46 -2.77 -6.97
N GLU A 185 28.20 -3.86 -6.76
CA GLU A 185 29.48 -3.92 -6.06
C GLU A 185 29.53 -3.34 -4.62
N GLY A 186 28.45 -3.49 -3.85
CA GLY A 186 28.47 -3.24 -2.40
C GLY A 186 28.55 -1.77 -1.96
N LEU A 187 28.46 -0.82 -2.90
CA LEU A 187 28.13 0.58 -2.61
C LEU A 187 26.71 0.85 -3.08
N VAL A 188 25.80 1.16 -2.15
CA VAL A 188 24.45 1.60 -2.50
C VAL A 188 24.52 3.09 -2.84
N ASP A 189 24.64 3.42 -4.13
CA ASP A 189 24.38 4.79 -4.58
C ASP A 189 22.86 4.97 -4.64
N GLU A 190 22.27 5.43 -3.52
CA GLU A 190 20.84 5.69 -3.44
C GLU A 190 20.51 7.03 -4.10
N VAL A 191 19.85 6.96 -5.26
CA VAL A 191 19.32 8.16 -5.92
C VAL A 191 17.89 8.37 -5.47
N GLU A 192 17.59 9.54 -4.91
CA GLU A 192 16.22 9.94 -4.56
C GLU A 192 15.67 10.96 -5.58
N ARG A 193 14.43 10.73 -6.04
CA ARG A 193 13.67 11.68 -6.86
C ARG A 193 12.30 11.91 -6.24
N CYS A 194 11.80 13.14 -6.34
CA CYS A 194 10.49 13.52 -5.81
C CYS A 194 9.62 14.14 -6.90
N ALA A 195 8.31 13.87 -6.84
CA ALA A 195 7.30 14.53 -7.65
C ALA A 195 6.13 14.97 -6.76
N SER A 196 5.55 16.12 -7.06
CA SER A 196 4.47 16.70 -6.25
C SER A 196 3.27 16.98 -7.13
N PHE A 197 2.10 16.51 -6.70
CA PHE A 197 0.85 16.64 -7.42
C PHE A 197 -0.16 17.35 -6.54
N LYS A 198 -0.73 18.44 -7.05
CA LYS A 198 -1.80 19.16 -6.36
C LYS A 198 -3.12 18.43 -6.56
N ALA A 199 -3.82 18.14 -5.47
CA ALA A 199 -5.10 17.47 -5.50
C ALA A 199 -6.16 18.27 -6.26
N LYS A 200 -6.90 17.60 -7.13
CA LYS A 200 -7.95 18.17 -7.99
C LYS A 200 -9.20 17.31 -7.92
N LYS A 201 -10.36 17.86 -8.29
CA LYS A 201 -11.62 17.10 -8.32
C LYS A 201 -11.63 16.02 -9.40
N HIS A 202 -11.05 16.31 -10.56
CA HIS A 202 -11.01 15.41 -11.71
C HIS A 202 -9.83 15.75 -12.63
N GLY A 203 -9.53 14.83 -13.54
CA GLY A 203 -8.48 14.99 -14.54
C GLY A 203 -7.23 14.19 -14.17
N TYR A 204 -6.13 14.47 -14.85
CA TYR A 204 -4.86 13.81 -14.56
C TYR A 204 -3.69 14.77 -14.72
N ASP A 205 -2.59 14.43 -14.07
CA ASP A 205 -1.29 15.04 -14.24
C ASP A 205 -0.28 13.93 -14.54
N SER A 206 0.71 14.19 -15.37
CA SER A 206 1.80 13.25 -15.61
C SER A 206 3.15 13.93 -15.55
N GLN A 207 4.14 13.21 -15.03
CA GLN A 207 5.50 13.71 -14.87
C GLN A 207 6.51 12.59 -15.13
N PRO A 208 7.51 12.82 -16.00
CA PRO A 208 8.63 11.91 -16.13
C PRO A 208 9.57 12.05 -14.93
N ILE A 209 10.02 10.92 -14.39
CA ILE A 209 11.09 10.81 -13.40
C ILE A 209 12.34 10.33 -14.13
N LYS A 210 13.32 11.22 -14.24
CA LYS A 210 14.58 10.96 -14.95
C LYS A 210 15.64 10.39 -14.01
N LEU A 211 16.24 9.30 -14.45
CA LEU A 211 17.51 8.77 -13.98
C LEU A 211 18.53 8.96 -15.10
N ASP A 212 19.81 8.75 -14.79
CA ASP A 212 20.89 9.00 -15.75
C ASP A 212 20.77 8.10 -16.99
N GLU A 213 20.38 6.84 -16.78
CA GLU A 213 20.20 5.87 -17.86
C GLU A 213 18.74 5.46 -18.06
N SER A 214 17.86 5.63 -17.07
CA SER A 214 16.47 5.13 -17.11
C SER A 214 15.44 6.25 -16.95
N SER A 215 14.19 6.00 -17.33
CA SER A 215 13.11 6.95 -17.00
C SER A 215 11.77 6.27 -16.76
N LEU A 216 11.06 6.80 -15.77
CA LEU A 216 9.71 6.38 -15.42
C LEU A 216 8.73 7.48 -15.81
N MET A 217 7.54 7.10 -16.24
CA MET A 217 6.41 8.00 -16.37
C MET A 217 5.47 7.76 -15.21
N VAL A 218 5.14 8.82 -14.48
CA VAL A 218 4.14 8.76 -13.41
C VAL A 218 2.92 9.52 -13.90
N LYS A 219 1.76 8.88 -13.82
CA LYS A 219 0.47 9.50 -14.09
C LYS A 219 -0.39 9.41 -12.83
N VAL A 220 -0.94 10.55 -12.42
CA VAL A 220 -1.88 10.63 -11.30
C VAL A 220 -3.22 11.04 -11.88
N THR A 221 -4.21 10.17 -11.77
CA THR A 221 -5.60 10.43 -12.14
C THR A 221 -6.41 10.75 -10.89
N TRP A 222 -7.19 11.83 -10.94
CA TRP A 222 -8.01 12.31 -9.85
C TRP A 222 -9.49 11.99 -10.07
N SER A 223 -10.14 11.47 -9.04
CA SER A 223 -11.57 11.14 -9.01
C SER A 223 -12.19 11.49 -7.65
N THR A 224 -13.51 11.70 -7.66
CA THR A 224 -14.35 11.74 -6.45
C THR A 224 -15.11 10.44 -6.34
#